data_AF-A0A7W1HMA7-F1
#
_entry.id   AF-A0A7W1HMA7-F1
#
_cell.length_a   1.000
_cell.length_b   1.000
_cell.length_c   1.000
_cell.angle_alpha   90.00
_cell.angle_beta   90.00
_cell.angle_gamma   90.00
#
_symmetry.space_group_name_H-M   'P 1'
#
loop_
_entity.id
_entity.type
_entity.pdbx_description
1 polymer ?
#
loop_
_entity_poly.entity_id
_entity_poly.type
_entity_poly.pdbx_seq_one_letter_code
_entity_poly.pdbx_strand_id
1 'polypeptide(L)'
;MKLHVDPEADALYLRLNESKIVESEEVSPGVVLDYDAKQEVVGVEILYLSQRGVDTNKLDFETLRTPAPETVLREEPPPYGKEP
;
A
#
# COMPACT_ATOMS: atom_id res chain seq x y z
N MET A 1 -0.99 0.39 6.04
CA MET A 1 -1.75 1.42 5.30
C MET A 1 -2.78 2.07 6.22
N LYS A 2 -2.95 3.39 6.15
CA LYS A 2 -3.94 4.17 6.91
C LYS A 2 -4.53 5.24 6.00
N LEU A 3 -5.86 5.31 5.93
CA LEU A 3 -6.60 6.40 5.27
C LEU A 3 -7.11 7.37 6.34
N HIS A 4 -6.96 8.67 6.10
CA HIS A 4 -7.50 9.73 6.93
C HIS A 4 -8.21 10.76 6.05
N VAL A 5 -9.38 11.21 6.47
CA VAL A 5 -10.10 12.32 5.83
C VAL A 5 -10.17 13.41 6.86
N ASP A 6 -9.72 14.60 6.48
CA ASP A 6 -9.79 15.81 7.28
C ASP A 6 -10.75 16.79 6.59
N PRO A 7 -12.01 16.89 7.08
CA PRO A 7 -12.99 17.83 6.53
C PRO A 7 -12.62 19.30 6.74
N GLU A 8 -11.86 19.63 7.78
CA GLU A 8 -11.44 21.01 8.03
C GLU A 8 -10.38 21.46 7.03
N ALA A 9 -9.46 20.55 6.68
CA ALA A 9 -8.46 20.77 5.63
C ALA A 9 -9.00 20.56 4.20
N ASP A 10 -10.23 20.06 4.05
CA ASP A 10 -10.81 19.59 2.78
C ASP A 10 -9.88 18.62 2.02
N ALA A 11 -9.34 17.64 2.76
CA ALA A 11 -8.27 16.76 2.28
C ALA A 11 -8.46 15.29 2.66
N LEU A 12 -7.90 14.41 1.84
CA LEU A 12 -7.75 12.98 2.09
C LEU A 12 -6.28 12.61 2.07
N TYR A 13 -5.87 11.82 3.05
CA TYR A 13 -4.50 11.34 3.20
C TYR A 13 -4.44 9.82 3.25
N LEU A 14 -3.67 9.22 2.35
CA LEU A 14 -3.39 7.79 2.32
C LEU A 14 -1.93 7.53 2.66
N ARG A 15 -1.67 6.91 3.81
CA ARG A 15 -0.34 6.40 4.19
C ARG A 15 -0.19 4.95 3.85
N LEU A 16 0.84 4.60 3.09
CA LEU A 16 1.11 3.22 2.71
C LEU A 16 1.77 2.46 3.87
N ASN A 17 2.74 3.07 4.52
CA ASN A 17 3.51 2.52 5.63
C ASN A 17 3.92 3.61 6.65
N GLU A 18 4.78 3.26 7.61
CA GLU A 18 5.25 4.16 8.67
C GLU A 18 6.57 4.87 8.33
N SER A 19 7.13 4.68 7.13
CA SER A 19 8.40 5.29 6.71
C SER A 19 8.34 6.81 6.78
N LYS A 20 9.40 7.45 7.28
CA LYS A 20 9.47 8.91 7.40
C LYS A 20 9.38 9.58 6.02
N ILE A 21 8.52 10.59 5.92
CA ILE A 21 8.42 11.48 4.75
C ILE A 21 9.55 12.48 4.83
N VAL A 22 10.29 12.64 3.73
CA VAL A 22 11.39 13.60 3.63
C VAL A 22 11.15 14.65 2.54
N GLU A 23 10.25 14.37 1.60
CA GLU A 23 9.89 15.23 0.49
C GLU A 23 8.42 15.01 0.11
N SER A 24 7.78 16.07 -0.36
CA SER A 24 6.40 16.04 -0.88
C SER A 24 6.36 16.82 -2.19
N GLU A 25 5.70 16.27 -3.21
CA GLU A 25 5.61 16.87 -4.55
C GLU A 25 4.16 16.91 -5.03
N GLU A 26 3.68 18.08 -5.45
CA GLU A 26 2.39 18.21 -6.13
C GLU A 26 2.54 17.80 -7.61
N VAL A 27 2.03 16.62 -7.96
CA VAL A 27 2.16 16.04 -9.30
C VAL A 27 1.01 16.41 -10.25
N SER A 28 -0.10 16.91 -9.69
CA SER A 28 -1.21 17.52 -10.41
C SER A 28 -2.02 18.39 -9.45
N PRO A 29 -2.86 19.33 -9.92
CA PRO A 29 -3.62 20.22 -9.05
C PRO A 29 -4.34 19.48 -7.89
N GLY A 30 -3.88 19.74 -6.67
CA GLY A 30 -4.38 19.16 -5.44
C GLY A 30 -4.08 17.66 -5.25
N VAL A 31 -3.07 17.10 -5.91
CA VAL A 31 -2.58 15.73 -5.69
C VAL A 31 -1.10 15.78 -5.35
N VAL A 32 -0.76 15.37 -4.13
CA VAL A 32 0.60 15.41 -3.59
C VAL A 32 1.07 13.98 -3.32
N LEU A 33 2.29 13.66 -3.73
CA LEU A 33 2.97 12.41 -3.39
C LEU A 33 4.01 12.69 -2.31
N ASP A 34 4.03 11.83 -1.29
CA ASP A 34 5.05 11.88 -0.24
C ASP A 34 6.10 10.79 -0.48
N TYR A 35 7.36 11.20 -0.43
CA TYR A 35 8.51 10.33 -0.64
C TYR A 35 9.31 10.15 0.64
N ASP A 36 9.88 8.95 0.80
CA ASP A 36 10.91 8.69 1.80
C ASP A 36 12.33 8.93 1.27
N ALA A 37 13.33 8.71 2.13
CA ALA A 37 14.73 8.92 1.79
C ALA A 37 15.27 8.03 0.66
N LYS A 38 14.54 7.01 0.24
CA LYS A 38 14.87 6.13 -0.88
C LYS A 38 14.14 6.53 -2.16
N GLN A 39 13.42 7.66 -2.16
CA GLN A 39 12.52 8.10 -3.22
C GLN A 39 11.38 7.12 -3.49
N GLU A 40 10.97 6.35 -2.49
CA GLU A 40 9.79 5.50 -2.57
C GLU A 40 8.57 6.30 -2.14
N VAL A 41 7.45 6.18 -2.88
CA VAL A 41 6.18 6.79 -2.46
C VAL A 41 5.69 6.08 -1.21
N VAL A 42 5.45 6.85 -0.15
CA VAL A 42 5.00 6.36 1.16
C VAL A 42 3.67 6.97 1.59
N GLY A 43 3.21 8.00 0.88
CA GLY A 43 1.92 8.64 1.10
C GLY A 43 1.37 9.32 -0.14
N VAL A 44 0.06 9.54 -0.15
CA VAL A 44 -0.65 10.34 -1.15
C VAL A 44 -1.61 11.27 -0.42
N GLU A 45 -1.62 12.53 -0.79
CA GLU A 45 -2.58 13.53 -0.31
C GLU A 45 -3.42 14.05 -1.48
N ILE A 46 -4.73 14.15 -1.24
CA ILE A 46 -5.70 14.66 -2.19
C ILE A 46 -6.40 15.86 -1.55
N LEU A 47 -6.11 17.04 -2.06
CA LEU A 47 -6.71 18.31 -1.65
C LEU A 47 -8.00 18.60 -2.45
N TYR A 48 -8.78 19.56 -1.93
CA TYR A 48 -10.06 19.99 -2.49
C TYR A 48 -11.04 18.81 -2.61
N LEU A 49 -11.07 17.95 -1.60
CA LEU A 49 -11.78 16.68 -1.62
C LEU A 49 -13.28 16.86 -1.92
N SER A 50 -13.88 17.91 -1.36
CA SER A 50 -15.26 18.33 -1.59
C SER A 50 -15.60 18.57 -3.08
N GLN A 51 -14.61 18.93 -3.90
CA GLN A 51 -14.77 19.20 -5.33
C GLN A 51 -14.58 17.94 -6.20
N ARG A 52 -14.19 16.81 -5.61
CA ARG A 52 -13.85 15.58 -6.35
C ARG A 52 -14.99 14.56 -6.42
N GLY A 53 -16.14 14.84 -5.82
CA GLY A 53 -17.33 13.98 -5.88
C GLY A 53 -17.15 12.62 -5.18
N VAL A 54 -16.28 12.55 -4.17
CA VAL A 54 -15.98 11.33 -3.40
C VAL A 54 -16.98 11.19 -2.24
N ASP A 55 -17.52 9.98 -2.03
CA ASP A 55 -18.27 9.65 -0.82
C ASP A 55 -17.31 9.29 0.31
N THR A 56 -17.10 10.23 1.24
CA THR A 56 -16.17 10.05 2.35
C THR A 56 -16.66 9.09 3.44
N ASN A 57 -17.90 8.58 3.34
CA ASN A 57 -18.45 7.61 4.30
C ASN A 57 -18.25 6.16 3.85
N LYS A 58 -17.71 5.93 2.67
CA LYS A 58 -17.52 4.60 2.10
C LYS A 58 -16.12 4.43 1.55
N LEU A 59 -15.49 3.31 1.92
CA LEU A 59 -14.23 2.86 1.34
C LEU A 59 -14.41 1.42 0.87
N ASP A 60 -14.26 1.21 -0.43
CA ASP A 60 -14.19 -0.12 -1.01
C ASP A 60 -12.72 -0.53 -1.17
N PHE A 61 -12.34 -1.69 -0.65
CA PHE A 61 -11.00 -2.25 -0.76
C PHE A 61 -11.06 -3.74 -1.12
N GLU A 62 -10.26 -4.14 -2.09
CA GLU A 62 -10.13 -5.53 -2.52
C GLU A 62 -8.64 -5.91 -2.58
N THR A 63 -8.33 -7.15 -2.21
CA THR A 63 -7.01 -7.74 -2.44
C THR A 63 -7.16 -8.95 -3.33
N LEU A 64 -6.58 -8.88 -4.53
CA LEU A 64 -6.41 -10.05 -5.36
C LEU A 64 -5.25 -10.88 -4.80
N ARG A 65 -5.54 -12.01 -4.18
CA ARG A 65 -4.51 -12.97 -3.80
C ARG A 65 -4.23 -13.87 -4.99
N THR A 66 -3.00 -13.87 -5.47
CA THR A 66 -2.51 -15.01 -6.25
C THR A 66 -2.36 -16.18 -5.28
N PRO A 67 -2.89 -17.39 -5.56
CA PRO A 67 -2.61 -18.54 -4.72
C PRO A 67 -1.09 -18.67 -4.59
N ALA A 68 -0.62 -18.93 -3.37
CA ALA A 68 0.79 -19.26 -3.16
C ALA A 68 1.15 -20.41 -4.12
N PRO A 69 2.32 -20.40 -4.77
CA PRO A 69 2.76 -21.58 -5.49
C PRO A 69 2.66 -22.75 -4.52
N GLU A 70 1.87 -23.77 -4.86
CA GLU A 70 1.77 -24.99 -4.06
C GLU A 70 3.20 -25.40 -3.74
N THR A 71 3.54 -25.40 -2.45
CA THR A 71 4.78 -25.99 -1.99
C THR A 71 4.73 -27.43 -2.46
N VAL A 72 5.42 -27.73 -3.56
CA VAL A 72 5.77 -29.09 -3.95
C VAL A 72 6.47 -29.63 -2.71
N LEU A 73 5.75 -30.45 -1.95
CA LEU A 73 6.32 -31.22 -0.87
C LEU A 73 7.48 -31.98 -1.51
N ARG A 74 8.70 -31.51 -1.28
CA ARG A 74 9.89 -32.30 -1.58
C ARG A 74 9.75 -33.51 -0.67
N GLU A 75 9.33 -34.63 -1.22
CA GLU A 75 9.42 -35.91 -0.54
C GLU A 75 10.86 -36.03 -0.05
N GLU A 76 11.04 -36.26 1.26
CA GLU A 76 12.36 -36.50 1.80
C GLU A 76 12.98 -37.67 1.02
N PRO A 77 14.22 -37.55 0.53
CA PRO A 77 14.84 -38.67 -0.16
C PRO A 77 14.86 -39.88 0.77
N PRO A 78 14.55 -41.08 0.27
CA PRO A 78 14.43 -42.26 1.12
C PRO A 78 15.74 -42.48 1.90
N PRO A 79 15.67 -42.91 3.17
CA PRO A 79 16.86 -43.14 3.96
C PRO A 79 17.72 -44.18 3.23
N TYR A 80 18.97 -43.81 2.98
CA TYR A 80 19.93 -44.63 2.24
C TYR A 80 19.90 -46.06 2.79
N GLY A 81 19.54 -47.00 1.92
CA GLY A 81 19.53 -48.42 2.24
C GLY A 81 20.89 -48.83 2.78
N LYS A 82 20.90 -49.59 3.87
CA LYS A 82 22.08 -50.35 4.23
C LYS A 82 22.25 -51.41 3.15
N GLU A 83 23.13 -51.15 2.18
CA GLU A 83 23.60 -52.20 1.29
C GLU A 83 24.47 -53.20 2.08
N PRO A 84 24.40 -54.50 1.73
CA PRO A 84 24.93 -55.63 2.51
C PRO A 84 26.45 -55.73 2.55
#